data_AF-A0A3M1R7B7-F1
#
_entry.id   AF-A0A3M1R7B7-F1
#
_cell.length_a   1.000
_cell.length_b   1.000
_cell.length_c   1.000
_cell.angle_alpha   90.00
_cell.angle_beta   90.00
_cell.angle_gamma   90.00
#
_symmetry.space_group_name_H-M   'P 1'
#
loop_
_entity.id
_entity.type
_entity.pdbx_description
1 polymer ?
#
loop_
_entity_poly.entity_id
_entity_poly.type
_entity_poly.pdbx_seq_one_letter_code
_entity_poly.pdbx_strand_id
1 'polypeptide(L)'
;MARAMKEEIGNRAGLTRAQRQEEEIRWLQASLNKLLRTRLVVDGIYGEKTKEAVRKFQRRHGLQVDGIAGPITKGKIRELLAEV
;
A
#
# COMPACT_ATOMS: atom_id res chain seq x y z
N MET A 1 11.52 14.73 -17.86
CA MET A 1 10.97 13.76 -16.87
C MET A 1 10.39 14.45 -15.63
N ALA A 2 11.00 15.53 -15.08
CA ALA A 2 10.46 16.28 -13.94
C ALA A 2 9.17 17.11 -14.18
N ARG A 3 8.64 17.15 -15.42
CA ARG A 3 7.48 17.98 -15.79
C ARG A 3 6.13 17.32 -15.46
N ALA A 4 6.04 15.99 -15.60
CA ALA A 4 4.82 15.23 -15.28
C ALA A 4 4.52 15.14 -13.77
N MET A 5 5.51 15.38 -12.90
CA MET A 5 5.35 15.23 -11.45
C MET A 5 4.82 16.50 -10.77
N LYS A 6 4.93 17.67 -11.41
CA LYS A 6 4.37 18.93 -10.89
C LYS A 6 2.86 19.06 -11.15
N GLU A 7 2.34 18.44 -12.21
CA GLU A 7 0.92 18.51 -12.59
C GLU A 7 0.01 17.61 -11.72
N GLU A 8 0.52 16.53 -11.12
CA GLU A 8 -0.27 15.69 -10.20
C GLU A 8 -0.56 16.36 -8.85
N ILE A 9 0.29 17.29 -8.40
CA ILE A 9 0.15 17.92 -7.08
C ILE A 9 -1.09 18.84 -7.04
N GLY A 10 -1.39 19.52 -8.15
CA GLY A 10 -2.61 20.33 -8.30
C GLY A 10 -3.90 19.51 -8.37
N ASN A 11 -3.82 18.29 -8.93
CA ASN A 11 -4.97 17.40 -9.09
C ASN A 11 -5.33 16.61 -7.81
N ARG A 12 -4.35 16.34 -6.94
CA ARG A 12 -4.57 15.59 -5.68
C ARG A 12 -5.43 16.32 -4.64
N ALA A 13 -5.44 17.66 -4.67
CA ALA A 13 -6.28 18.47 -3.77
C ALA A 13 -7.79 18.26 -4.01
N GLY A 14 -8.19 17.78 -5.19
CA GLY A 14 -9.58 17.52 -5.58
C GLY A 14 -10.03 16.06 -5.50
N LEU A 15 -9.19 15.13 -5.00
CA LEU A 15 -9.55 13.72 -4.99
C LEU A 15 -10.71 13.44 -4.05
N THR A 16 -11.62 12.58 -4.50
CA THR A 16 -12.67 12.03 -3.65
C THR A 16 -12.06 11.08 -2.62
N ARG A 17 -12.80 10.83 -1.53
CA ARG A 17 -12.40 9.84 -0.51
C ARG A 17 -12.17 8.45 -1.10
N ALA A 18 -12.98 8.06 -2.10
CA ALA A 18 -12.85 6.78 -2.78
C ALA A 18 -11.53 6.69 -3.57
N GLN A 19 -11.21 7.72 -4.37
CA GLN A 19 -9.97 7.74 -5.14
C GLN A 19 -8.73 7.70 -4.24
N ARG A 20 -8.72 8.46 -3.14
CA ARG A 20 -7.63 8.38 -2.14
C ARG A 20 -7.50 6.98 -1.54
N GLN A 21 -8.63 6.32 -1.27
CA GLN A 21 -8.63 4.95 -0.75
C GLN A 21 -8.05 3.96 -1.77
N GLU A 22 -8.41 4.08 -3.05
CA GLU A 22 -7.87 3.26 -4.12
C GLU A 22 -6.35 3.45 -4.29
N GLU A 23 -5.87 4.70 -4.28
CA GLU A 23 -4.43 5.01 -4.33
C GLU A 23 -3.67 4.37 -3.16
N GLU A 24 -4.23 4.45 -1.96
CA GLU A 24 -3.68 3.81 -0.76
C GLU A 24 -3.63 2.29 -0.89
N ILE A 25 -4.63 1.66 -1.51
CA ILE A 25 -4.65 0.22 -1.75
C ILE A 25 -3.62 -0.18 -2.82
N ARG A 26 -3.49 0.61 -3.90
CA ARG A 26 -2.45 0.38 -4.93
C ARG A 26 -1.05 0.48 -4.33
N TRP A 27 -0.82 1.51 -3.53
CA TRP A 27 0.43 1.67 -2.80
C TRP A 27 0.71 0.46 -1.91
N LEU A 28 -0.29 -0.01 -1.15
CA LEU A 28 -0.16 -1.20 -0.31
C LEU A 28 0.20 -2.45 -1.14
N GLN A 29 -0.52 -2.72 -2.22
CA GLN A 29 -0.28 -3.88 -3.09
C GLN A 29 1.15 -3.86 -3.68
N ALA A 30 1.58 -2.71 -4.20
CA ALA A 30 2.92 -2.53 -4.74
C ALA A 30 4.00 -2.73 -3.66
N SER A 31 3.76 -2.19 -2.46
CA SER A 31 4.67 -2.32 -1.32
C SER A 31 4.82 -3.77 -0.86
N LEU A 32 3.71 -4.49 -0.75
CA LEU A 32 3.72 -5.92 -0.39
C LEU A 32 4.44 -6.75 -1.46
N ASN A 33 4.26 -6.44 -2.75
CA ASN A 33 4.99 -7.08 -3.82
C ASN A 33 6.50 -6.84 -3.70
N LYS A 34 6.94 -5.62 -3.37
CA LYS A 34 8.37 -5.31 -3.16
C LYS A 34 8.94 -6.05 -1.93
N LEU A 35 8.25 -6.01 -0.80
CA LEU A 35 8.74 -6.51 0.49
C LEU A 35 8.63 -8.03 0.66
N LEU A 36 7.55 -8.64 0.15
CA LEU A 36 7.26 -10.07 0.33
C LEU A 36 7.40 -10.90 -0.93
N ARG A 37 7.71 -10.26 -2.09
CA ARG A 37 7.67 -10.89 -3.41
C ARG A 37 6.31 -11.55 -3.69
N THR A 38 5.24 -10.95 -3.19
CA THR A 38 3.88 -11.34 -3.54
C THR A 38 3.63 -10.98 -5.00
N ARG A 39 2.81 -11.76 -5.71
CA ARG A 39 2.42 -11.49 -7.11
C ARG A 39 1.01 -10.89 -7.15
N LEU A 40 0.76 -9.87 -6.33
CA LEU A 40 -0.53 -9.19 -6.30
C LEU A 40 -0.71 -8.35 -7.56
N VAL A 41 -1.94 -8.27 -8.05
CA VAL A 41 -2.33 -7.26 -9.04
C VAL A 41 -2.43 -5.92 -8.31
N VAL A 42 -1.88 -4.85 -8.89
CA VAL A 42 -1.92 -3.48 -8.33
C VAL A 42 -3.14 -2.73 -8.91
N ASP A 43 -4.33 -3.20 -8.57
CA ASP A 43 -5.61 -2.73 -9.10
C ASP A 43 -6.33 -1.72 -8.19
N GLY A 44 -5.87 -1.55 -6.95
CA GLY A 44 -6.53 -0.68 -5.96
C GLY A 44 -7.71 -1.34 -5.26
N ILE A 45 -7.90 -2.65 -5.41
CA ILE A 45 -8.98 -3.41 -4.79
C ILE A 45 -8.45 -4.23 -3.60
N TYR A 46 -9.04 -4.01 -2.43
CA TYR A 46 -8.71 -4.78 -1.23
C TYR A 46 -9.44 -6.13 -1.22
N GLY A 47 -9.03 -7.04 -2.10
CA GLY A 47 -9.55 -8.40 -2.18
C GLY A 47 -8.85 -9.41 -1.25
N GLU A 48 -9.27 -10.66 -1.30
CA GLU A 48 -8.76 -11.73 -0.41
C GLU A 48 -7.24 -11.92 -0.55
N LYS A 49 -6.69 -11.87 -1.79
CA LYS A 49 -5.24 -11.96 -2.01
C LYS A 49 -4.47 -10.83 -1.31
N THR A 50 -4.99 -9.60 -1.33
CA THR A 50 -4.40 -8.46 -0.63
C THR A 50 -4.44 -8.69 0.88
N LYS A 51 -5.57 -9.17 1.41
CA LYS A 51 -5.76 -9.50 2.82
C LYS A 51 -4.80 -10.58 3.30
N GLU A 52 -4.64 -11.66 2.54
CA GLU A 52 -3.68 -12.73 2.83
C GLU A 52 -2.23 -12.23 2.87
N ALA A 53 -1.86 -11.38 1.91
CA ALA A 53 -0.54 -10.77 1.86
C ALA A 53 -0.30 -9.86 3.07
N VAL A 54 -1.30 -9.09 3.50
CA VAL A 54 -1.24 -8.29 4.73
C VAL A 54 -1.08 -9.18 5.96
N ARG A 55 -1.83 -10.27 6.08
CA ARG A 55 -1.66 -11.23 7.19
C ARG A 55 -0.27 -11.85 7.20
N LYS A 56 0.28 -12.17 6.02
CA LYS A 56 1.65 -12.69 5.88
C LYS A 56 2.68 -11.65 6.32
N PHE A 57 2.50 -10.38 5.94
CA PHE A 57 3.33 -9.27 6.38
C PHE A 57 3.28 -9.12 7.89
N GLN A 58 2.07 -9.04 8.47
CA GLN A 58 1.87 -8.90 9.91
C GLN A 58 2.53 -10.02 10.69
N ARG A 59 2.35 -11.28 10.28
CA ARG A 59 3.03 -12.45 10.89
C ARG A 59 4.55 -12.33 10.84
N ARG A 60 5.11 -11.94 9.69
CA ARG A 60 6.56 -11.83 9.50
C ARG A 60 7.19 -10.76 10.40
N HIS A 61 6.46 -9.70 10.70
CA HIS A 61 6.96 -8.55 11.46
C HIS A 61 6.40 -8.46 12.89
N GLY A 62 5.77 -9.52 13.40
CA GLY A 62 5.27 -9.58 14.77
C GLY A 62 4.13 -8.59 15.07
N LEU A 63 3.36 -8.19 14.06
CA LEU A 63 2.20 -7.30 14.21
C LEU A 63 0.93 -8.12 14.47
N GLN A 64 -0.13 -7.47 14.98
CA GLN A 64 -1.46 -8.06 15.07
C GLN A 64 -1.92 -8.56 13.70
N VAL A 65 -2.32 -9.83 13.62
CA VAL A 65 -2.65 -10.53 12.35
C VAL A 65 -4.15 -10.49 12.10
N ASP A 66 -4.70 -9.31 11.85
CA ASP A 66 -6.12 -9.11 11.53
C ASP A 66 -6.39 -9.16 10.01
N GLY A 67 -5.36 -8.94 9.19
CA GLY A 67 -5.49 -8.73 7.75
C GLY A 67 -6.04 -7.35 7.40
N ILE A 68 -5.86 -6.36 8.27
CA ILE A 68 -6.21 -4.96 8.05
C ILE A 68 -4.92 -4.14 7.95
N ALA A 69 -4.77 -3.41 6.86
CA ALA A 69 -3.65 -2.48 6.69
C ALA A 69 -3.91 -1.17 7.44
N GLY A 70 -3.97 -1.21 8.78
CA GLY A 70 -4.10 -0.04 9.63
C GLY A 70 -2.80 0.80 9.73
N PRO A 71 -2.81 1.90 10.50
CA PRO A 71 -1.66 2.80 10.65
C PRO A 71 -0.36 2.10 11.07
N ILE A 72 -0.44 1.12 11.97
CA ILE A 72 0.72 0.35 12.45
C ILE A 72 1.33 -0.46 11.29
N THR A 73 0.50 -1.23 10.58
CA THR A 73 0.92 -2.02 9.42
C THR A 73 1.54 -1.14 8.34
N LYS A 74 0.88 -0.02 7.99
CA LYS A 74 1.37 0.93 6.98
C LYS A 74 2.66 1.62 7.43
N GLY A 75 2.78 1.98 8.71
CA GLY A 75 3.98 2.56 9.29
C GLY A 75 5.17 1.63 9.14
N LYS A 76 5.00 0.35 9.49
CA LYS A 76 6.08 -0.64 9.35
C LYS A 76 6.47 -0.88 7.89
N ILE A 77 5.52 -0.87 6.96
CA ILE A 77 5.81 -0.94 5.52
C ILE A 77 6.65 0.26 5.08
N ARG A 78 6.30 1.48 5.49
CA ARG A 78 7.05 2.71 5.13
C ARG A 78 8.48 2.68 5.66
N GLU A 79 8.66 2.25 6.91
CA GLU A 79 9.98 2.05 7.52
C GLU A 79 10.82 1.10 6.68
N LEU A 80 10.31 -0.11 6.39
CA LEU A 80 11.05 -1.10 5.61
C LEU A 80 11.32 -0.66 4.17
N LEU A 81 10.43 0.15 3.56
CA LEU A 81 10.64 0.70 2.23
C LEU A 81 11.72 1.78 2.17
N ALA A 82 11.96 2.49 3.27
CA ALA A 82 13.02 3.47 3.36
C ALA A 82 14.42 2.82 3.43
N GLU A 83 14.47 1.54 3.82
CA GLU A 83 15.70 0.75 3.93
C GLU A 83 16.10 0.03 2.62
N VAL A 84 15.28 0.10 1.55
CA VAL A 84 15.48 -0.62 0.27
C VAL A 84 15.60 0.26 -0.97
#